data_AF-A0A835M9V5-F1
#
_entry.id   AF-A0A835M9V5-F1
#
_cell.length_a   1.000
_cell.length_b   1.000
_cell.length_c   1.000
_cell.angle_alpha   90.00
_cell.angle_beta   90.00
_cell.angle_gamma   90.00
#
_symmetry.space_group_name_H-M   'P 1'
#
loop_
_entity.id
_entity.type
_entity.pdbx_description
1 polymer ?
#
loop_
_entity_poly.entity_id
_entity_poly.type
_entity_poly.pdbx_seq_one_letter_code
_entity_poly.pdbx_strand_id
1 'polypeptide(L)'
;MSISLFIGSSSIGSSNSLKFLSPASKTCSFPPSSTSITFHRKKVSQRSLVIKASDSDKKVELLLDSIKWDNKGLAVAIAQNVDTGAILMQGFANREALAATISSHKATFYSRSRSSLWTKGETSKNFIYVIDIFLDCDRDSIIYLGKPDGPTCHTGSETCYYVSVNDYLKGSEVKENTLALTTLYSLESTISQRQTELGAIENGKPSWTKRLLLDQKLLCSKIREEADELCRTLEENKNKSRAAAEAADVLFHCMVLLKNKDVTLEEVLQVLRQRFSRSDLSPVLLFPPHFILFCLTTKQYWYFARPENVSTCLGTVGRAGNLALAKTVFCF
;
A
#
# COMPACT_ATOMS: atom_id res chain seq x y z
N MET A 1 -43.75 -32.85 -19.55
CA MET A 1 -44.75 -33.21 -18.52
C MET A 1 -45.14 -31.94 -17.80
N SER A 2 -46.35 -31.47 -18.06
CA SER A 2 -47.00 -30.36 -17.37
C SER A 2 -47.56 -30.80 -16.02
N ILE A 3 -47.59 -29.89 -15.05
CA ILE A 3 -48.62 -29.65 -14.00
C ILE A 3 -48.06 -28.40 -13.25
N SER A 4 -48.59 -27.17 -13.28
CA SER A 4 -49.94 -26.59 -13.15
C SER A 4 -50.41 -26.33 -11.72
N LEU A 5 -50.54 -25.02 -11.41
CA LEU A 5 -51.47 -24.30 -10.49
C LEU A 5 -51.40 -24.62 -8.97
N PHE A 6 -51.81 -23.79 -8.00
CA PHE A 6 -52.82 -22.72 -7.79
C PHE A 6 -52.28 -21.75 -6.68
N ILE A 7 -52.36 -20.40 -6.73
CA ILE A 7 -53.47 -19.43 -6.51
C ILE A 7 -53.97 -19.31 -5.05
N GLY A 8 -54.10 -18.05 -4.57
CA GLY A 8 -55.02 -17.60 -3.50
C GLY A 8 -54.34 -16.72 -2.41
N SER A 9 -54.36 -15.38 -2.39
CA SER A 9 -55.46 -14.39 -2.28
C SER A 9 -56.01 -14.15 -0.86
N SER A 10 -55.68 -12.97 -0.31
CA SER A 10 -56.54 -11.96 0.35
C SER A 10 -57.40 -12.27 1.60
N SER A 11 -57.24 -11.42 2.65
CA SER A 11 -58.32 -10.92 3.54
C SER A 11 -57.83 -9.67 4.31
N ILE A 12 -58.44 -8.48 4.12
CA ILE A 12 -59.47 -7.80 4.97
C ILE A 12 -58.91 -7.45 6.38
N GLY A 13 -58.97 -6.25 6.96
CA GLY A 13 -59.65 -4.99 6.67
C GLY A 13 -60.07 -4.28 7.97
N SER A 14 -59.65 -3.02 8.14
CA SER A 14 -60.35 -1.89 8.80
C SER A 14 -60.35 -1.62 10.33
N SER A 15 -60.20 -0.30 10.61
CA SER A 15 -60.66 0.51 11.76
C SER A 15 -59.90 0.36 13.10
N ASN A 16 -59.66 1.37 13.95
CA ASN A 16 -60.17 2.74 14.05
C ASN A 16 -59.19 3.63 14.85
N SER A 17 -59.38 4.93 14.69
CA SER A 17 -58.77 6.10 15.35
C SER A 17 -58.78 6.09 16.89
N LEU A 18 -57.75 6.68 17.52
CA LEU A 18 -57.83 7.27 18.87
C LEU A 18 -56.73 8.33 19.07
N LYS A 19 -57.10 9.33 19.87
CA LYS A 19 -56.56 10.70 19.95
C LYS A 19 -55.23 10.78 20.72
N PHE A 20 -54.31 11.61 20.24
CA PHE A 20 -53.17 12.10 21.03
C PHE A 20 -53.61 13.23 21.96
N LEU A 21 -53.43 13.04 23.27
CA LEU A 21 -53.54 14.06 24.31
C LEU A 21 -52.13 14.38 24.83
N SER A 22 -51.81 15.68 24.83
CA SER A 22 -50.64 16.29 25.48
C SER A 22 -50.77 16.26 27.01
N PRO A 23 -49.66 16.15 27.76
CA PRO A 23 -49.59 16.64 29.13
C PRO A 23 -48.69 17.88 29.28
N ALA A 24 -49.16 18.73 30.18
CA ALA A 24 -48.76 20.08 30.49
C ALA A 24 -47.34 20.27 31.06
N SER A 25 -46.89 21.50 30.83
CA SER A 25 -45.83 22.25 31.50
C SER A 25 -45.88 22.17 33.03
N LYS A 26 -44.71 21.94 33.65
CA LYS A 26 -44.43 22.32 35.04
C LYS A 26 -43.35 23.39 35.06
N THR A 27 -43.71 24.51 35.67
CA THR A 27 -42.86 25.65 35.98
C THR A 27 -41.99 25.34 37.21
N CYS A 28 -40.71 25.70 37.15
CA CYS A 28 -39.85 25.81 38.33
C CYS A 28 -39.34 27.25 38.42
N SER A 29 -39.76 27.94 39.46
CA SER A 29 -39.34 29.28 39.87
C SER A 29 -38.11 29.17 40.78
N PHE A 30 -37.07 29.94 40.48
CA PHE A 30 -35.95 30.22 41.40
C PHE A 30 -35.91 31.74 41.68
N PRO A 31 -35.59 32.16 42.92
CA PRO A 31 -35.61 33.56 43.34
C PRO A 31 -34.39 34.34 42.81
N PRO A 32 -34.49 35.69 42.69
CA PRO A 32 -33.42 36.52 42.18
C PRO A 32 -32.41 36.84 43.30
N SER A 33 -31.13 36.55 43.08
CA SER A 33 -30.04 37.20 43.81
C SER A 33 -29.36 38.20 42.89
N SER A 34 -29.45 39.46 43.30
CA SER A 34 -28.78 40.60 42.70
C SER A 34 -27.29 40.53 43.00
N THR A 35 -26.47 40.42 41.97
CA THR A 35 -25.05 40.82 42.06
C THR A 35 -24.67 41.49 40.76
N SER A 36 -24.64 42.82 40.81
CA SER A 36 -24.17 43.71 39.76
C SER A 36 -22.66 43.56 39.62
N ILE A 37 -22.20 42.84 38.60
CA ILE A 37 -20.79 42.83 38.18
C ILE A 37 -20.63 43.89 37.09
N THR A 38 -19.97 44.99 37.45
CA THR A 38 -19.62 46.08 36.52
C THR A 38 -18.47 45.60 35.61
N PHE A 39 -18.78 45.23 34.36
CA PHE A 39 -17.76 44.98 33.35
C PHE A 39 -17.24 46.32 32.79
N HIS A 40 -16.02 46.68 33.17
CA HIS A 40 -15.28 47.75 32.49
C HIS A 40 -14.99 47.35 31.05
N ARG A 41 -15.66 48.02 30.11
CA ARG A 41 -15.41 47.94 28.67
C ARG A 41 -14.04 48.56 28.35
N LYS A 42 -12.97 47.77 28.43
CA LYS A 42 -11.70 48.14 27.77
C LYS A 42 -11.92 48.07 26.26
N LYS A 43 -11.85 49.22 25.59
CA LYS A 43 -11.73 49.34 24.13
C LYS A 43 -10.47 48.57 23.70
N VAL A 44 -10.62 47.34 23.22
CA VAL A 44 -9.54 46.65 22.52
C VAL A 44 -9.55 47.19 21.10
N SER A 45 -8.53 47.98 20.79
CA SER A 45 -8.18 48.42 19.44
C SER A 45 -8.01 47.17 18.56
N GLN A 46 -8.80 47.08 17.49
CA GLN A 46 -8.58 46.09 16.44
C GLN A 46 -7.24 46.41 15.75
N ARG A 47 -6.15 45.86 16.27
CA ARG A 47 -4.94 45.67 15.49
C ARG A 47 -5.15 44.40 14.68
N SER A 48 -5.36 44.61 13.38
CA SER A 48 -5.25 43.58 12.34
C SER A 48 -3.97 42.77 12.55
N LEU A 49 -4.13 41.56 13.06
CA LEU A 49 -3.08 40.55 13.08
C LEU A 49 -2.92 40.05 11.65
N VAL A 50 -2.05 40.73 10.89
CA VAL A 50 -1.50 40.19 9.66
C VAL A 50 -0.57 39.06 10.06
N ILE A 51 -1.11 37.84 10.14
CA ILE A 51 -0.31 36.63 10.28
C ILE A 51 0.49 36.52 8.98
N LYS A 52 1.81 36.77 9.05
CA LYS A 52 2.70 36.53 7.92
C LYS A 52 2.67 35.03 7.61
N ALA A 53 2.14 34.67 6.45
CA ALA A 53 2.18 33.30 5.94
C ALA A 53 3.61 32.74 6.03
N SER A 54 3.73 31.50 6.47
CA SER A 54 5.03 30.83 6.61
C SER A 54 5.68 30.66 5.23
N ASP A 55 7.01 30.47 5.19
CA ASP A 55 7.74 30.25 3.93
C ASP A 55 7.20 29.02 3.17
N SER A 56 6.75 27.99 3.89
CA SER A 56 6.07 26.82 3.31
C SER A 56 4.73 27.18 2.68
N ASP A 57 3.91 28.02 3.33
CA ASP A 57 2.60 28.41 2.78
C ASP A 57 2.77 29.17 1.47
N LYS A 58 3.76 30.07 1.40
CA LYS A 58 4.08 30.81 0.16
C LYS A 58 4.51 29.90 -0.97
N LYS A 59 5.30 28.86 -0.67
CA LYS A 59 5.73 27.88 -1.67
C LYS A 59 4.54 27.06 -2.19
N VAL A 60 3.62 26.66 -1.31
CA VAL A 60 2.39 25.97 -1.70
C VAL A 60 1.55 26.86 -2.60
N GLU A 61 1.35 28.14 -2.24
CA GLU A 61 0.59 29.08 -3.06
C GLU A 61 1.21 29.26 -4.46
N LEU A 62 2.53 29.45 -4.55
CA LEU A 62 3.23 29.53 -5.84
C LEU A 62 3.10 28.25 -6.67
N LEU A 63 3.11 27.08 -6.03
CA LEU A 63 2.87 25.80 -6.71
C LEU A 63 1.45 25.75 -7.27
N LEU A 64 0.45 26.08 -6.47
CA LEU A 64 -0.97 26.08 -6.85
C LEU A 64 -1.28 27.06 -7.99
N ASP A 65 -0.63 28.22 -7.99
CA ASP A 65 -0.77 29.24 -9.05
C ASP A 65 -0.11 28.81 -10.37
N SER A 66 0.81 27.86 -10.31
CA SER A 66 1.52 27.37 -11.48
C SER A 66 0.78 26.26 -12.23
N ILE A 67 -0.33 25.77 -11.68
CA ILE A 67 -1.15 24.70 -12.28
C ILE A 67 -2.12 25.34 -13.27
N LYS A 68 -2.25 24.70 -14.43
CA LYS A 68 -3.16 25.08 -15.50
C LYS A 68 -4.53 24.48 -15.24
N TRP A 69 -5.32 25.19 -14.45
CA TRP A 69 -6.72 24.85 -14.20
C TRP A 69 -7.58 25.10 -15.45
N ASP A 70 -8.55 24.22 -15.71
CA ASP A 70 -9.52 24.39 -16.78
C ASP A 70 -10.45 25.60 -16.53
N ASN A 71 -11.38 25.86 -17.47
CA ASN A 71 -12.34 26.96 -17.34
C ASN A 71 -13.32 26.83 -16.15
N LYS A 72 -13.34 25.69 -15.47
CA LYS A 72 -14.11 25.42 -14.26
C LYS A 72 -13.24 25.43 -13.00
N GLY A 73 -11.95 25.76 -13.13
CA GLY A 73 -11.00 25.73 -12.02
C GLY A 73 -10.57 24.32 -11.62
N LEU A 74 -10.62 23.35 -12.54
CA LEU A 74 -10.34 21.94 -12.29
C LEU A 74 -9.13 21.44 -13.08
N ALA A 75 -8.40 20.49 -12.49
CA ALA A 75 -7.39 19.68 -13.14
C ALA A 75 -7.73 18.19 -12.94
N VAL A 76 -7.22 17.33 -13.83
CA VAL A 76 -7.35 15.88 -13.65
C VAL A 76 -6.40 15.46 -12.53
N ALA A 77 -6.87 14.62 -11.61
CA ALA A 77 -6.08 14.02 -10.56
C ALA A 77 -6.19 12.50 -10.62
N ILE A 78 -5.06 11.82 -10.75
CA ILE A 78 -4.95 10.37 -10.89
C ILE A 78 -4.32 9.82 -9.62
N ALA A 79 -5.01 8.93 -8.92
CA ALA A 79 -4.42 8.20 -7.81
C ALA A 79 -3.70 6.94 -8.32
N GLN A 80 -2.43 6.77 -7.97
CA GLN A 80 -1.61 5.63 -8.36
C GLN A 80 -1.07 4.92 -7.12
N ASN A 81 -1.12 3.59 -7.13
CA ASN A 81 -0.51 2.78 -6.09
C ASN A 81 1.02 2.84 -6.20
N VAL A 82 1.66 3.27 -5.13
CA VAL A 82 3.11 3.39 -5.01
C VAL A 82 3.87 2.06 -5.06
N ASP A 83 3.26 0.94 -4.63
CA ASP A 83 3.86 -0.39 -4.69
C ASP A 83 3.63 -1.01 -6.08
N THR A 84 2.37 -1.12 -6.48
CA THR A 84 2.02 -1.94 -7.64
C THR A 84 2.17 -1.20 -8.98
N GLY A 85 2.24 0.14 -8.93
CA GLY A 85 2.15 1.01 -10.09
C GLY A 85 0.75 1.11 -10.70
N ALA A 86 -0.24 0.38 -10.15
CA ALA A 86 -1.60 0.38 -10.67
C ALA A 86 -2.24 1.76 -10.55
N ILE A 87 -2.92 2.19 -11.62
CA ILE A 87 -3.81 3.34 -11.54
C ILE A 87 -5.04 2.91 -10.75
N LEU A 88 -5.30 3.57 -9.62
CA LEU A 88 -6.36 3.22 -8.69
C LEU A 88 -7.69 3.84 -9.11
N MET A 89 -7.67 5.15 -9.37
CA MET A 89 -8.84 5.91 -9.80
C MET A 89 -8.44 7.25 -10.40
N GLN A 90 -9.38 7.87 -11.10
CA GLN A 90 -9.31 9.25 -11.54
C GLN A 90 -10.41 10.08 -10.88
N GLY A 91 -10.05 11.28 -10.45
CA GLY A 91 -10.96 12.32 -9.99
C GLY A 91 -10.54 13.69 -10.51
N PHE A 92 -11.30 14.72 -10.16
CA PHE A 92 -10.91 16.10 -10.44
C PHE A 92 -10.35 16.71 -9.15
N ALA A 93 -9.37 17.58 -9.26
CA ALA A 93 -8.92 18.43 -8.17
C ALA A 93 -9.17 19.89 -8.57
N ASN A 94 -9.61 20.70 -7.62
CA ASN A 94 -9.51 22.14 -7.71
C ASN A 94 -8.36 22.61 -6.80
N ARG A 95 -8.12 23.92 -6.77
CA ARG A 95 -7.07 24.52 -5.95
C ARG A 95 -7.14 24.09 -4.48
N GLU A 96 -8.33 24.12 -3.89
CA GLU A 96 -8.54 23.75 -2.48
C GLU A 96 -8.34 22.25 -2.23
N ALA A 97 -8.75 21.38 -3.16
CA ALA A 97 -8.55 19.94 -3.05
C ALA A 97 -7.07 19.56 -3.05
N LEU A 98 -6.28 20.21 -3.90
CA LEU A 98 -4.83 19.98 -3.93
C LEU A 98 -4.15 20.51 -2.67
N ALA A 99 -4.53 21.70 -2.19
CA ALA A 99 -4.03 22.25 -0.93
C ALA A 99 -4.37 21.33 0.28
N ALA A 100 -5.59 20.79 0.30
CA ALA A 100 -6.02 19.81 1.30
C ALA A 100 -5.23 18.50 1.20
N THR A 101 -4.91 18.04 -0.01
CA THR A 101 -4.08 16.84 -0.23
C THR A 101 -2.65 17.05 0.28
N ILE A 102 -2.03 18.18 -0.06
CA ILE A 102 -0.68 18.55 0.38
C ILE A 102 -0.60 18.60 1.91
N SER A 103 -1.60 19.20 2.57
CA SER A 103 -1.59 19.37 4.03
C SER A 103 -1.94 18.09 4.80
N SER A 104 -2.87 17.28 4.29
CA SER A 104 -3.38 16.10 5.01
C SER A 104 -2.67 14.80 4.66
N HIS A 105 -1.89 14.78 3.56
CA HIS A 105 -1.33 13.56 2.97
C HIS A 105 -2.39 12.49 2.65
N LYS A 106 -3.61 12.92 2.35
CA LYS A 106 -4.72 12.04 1.92
C LYS A 106 -5.26 12.54 0.61
N ALA A 107 -5.58 11.62 -0.30
CA ALA A 107 -6.10 11.98 -1.62
C ALA A 107 -7.47 12.69 -1.48
N THR A 108 -7.47 14.01 -1.67
CA THR A 108 -8.67 14.85 -1.69
C THR A 108 -8.98 15.28 -3.12
N PHE A 109 -10.24 15.09 -3.51
CA PHE A 109 -10.77 15.42 -4.82
C PHE A 109 -11.88 16.46 -4.69
N TYR A 110 -12.23 17.07 -5.82
CA TYR A 110 -13.40 17.94 -5.99
C TYR A 110 -14.50 17.19 -6.74
N SER A 111 -15.65 17.03 -6.09
CA SER A 111 -16.80 16.33 -6.67
C SER A 111 -17.63 17.30 -7.51
N ARG A 112 -17.52 17.23 -8.84
CA ARG A 112 -18.28 18.11 -9.77
C ARG A 112 -19.80 18.08 -9.57
N SER A 113 -20.36 16.94 -9.17
CA SER A 113 -21.80 16.78 -8.92
C SER A 113 -22.28 17.34 -7.59
N ARG A 114 -21.40 17.37 -6.58
CA ARG A 114 -21.71 17.84 -5.22
C ARG A 114 -21.19 19.26 -4.96
N SER A 115 -20.39 19.78 -5.89
CA SER A 115 -19.67 21.06 -5.80
C SER A 115 -18.91 21.20 -4.49
N SER A 116 -18.30 20.12 -4.01
CA SER A 116 -17.66 20.05 -2.70
C SER A 116 -16.36 19.26 -2.75
N LEU A 117 -15.48 19.52 -1.78
CA LEU A 117 -14.34 18.67 -1.48
C LEU A 117 -14.81 17.28 -1.03
N TRP A 118 -14.01 16.27 -1.33
CA TRP A 118 -14.22 14.89 -0.90
C TRP A 118 -12.88 14.20 -0.74
N THR A 119 -12.55 13.79 0.48
CA THR A 119 -11.36 12.96 0.73
C THR A 119 -11.72 11.50 0.55
N LYS A 120 -10.99 10.80 -0.32
CA LYS A 120 -11.20 9.38 -0.55
C LYS A 120 -11.05 8.62 0.78
N GLY A 121 -12.07 7.85 1.15
CA GLY A 121 -12.08 7.06 2.38
C GLY A 121 -12.85 7.67 3.56
N GLU A 122 -13.35 8.91 3.49
CA GLU A 122 -14.09 9.51 4.62
C GLU A 122 -15.26 8.64 5.12
N THR A 123 -16.03 8.09 4.18
CA THR A 123 -17.16 7.19 4.46
C THR A 123 -16.72 5.73 4.60
N SER A 124 -15.95 5.22 3.62
CA SER A 124 -15.62 3.78 3.56
C SER A 124 -14.45 3.36 4.43
N LYS A 125 -13.71 4.32 5.02
CA LYS A 125 -12.40 4.15 5.68
C LYS A 125 -11.26 3.68 4.77
N ASN A 126 -11.53 3.40 3.51
CA ASN A 126 -10.49 3.09 2.53
C ASN A 126 -9.83 4.36 1.98
N PHE A 127 -8.88 4.90 2.75
CA PHE A 127 -8.10 6.08 2.39
C PHE A 127 -7.04 5.76 1.33
N ILE A 128 -6.50 6.82 0.72
CA ILE A 128 -5.25 6.74 -0.06
C ILE A 128 -4.28 7.73 0.57
N TYR A 129 -3.25 7.22 1.22
CA TYR A 129 -2.22 8.02 1.87
C TYR A 129 -1.19 8.45 0.82
N VAL A 130 -1.18 9.75 0.53
CA VAL A 130 -0.33 10.35 -0.51
C VAL A 130 1.09 10.50 0.02
N ILE A 131 2.03 9.89 -0.69
CA ILE A 131 3.47 9.94 -0.41
C ILE A 131 4.11 11.07 -1.22
N ASP A 132 3.70 11.22 -2.47
CA ASP A 132 4.23 12.25 -3.36
C ASP A 132 3.17 12.72 -4.37
N ILE A 133 3.38 13.91 -4.93
CA ILE A 133 2.49 14.53 -5.91
C ILE A 133 3.32 14.97 -7.11
N PHE A 134 2.97 14.46 -8.28
CA PHE A 134 3.61 14.84 -9.54
C PHE A 134 2.67 15.68 -10.39
N LEU A 135 3.22 16.67 -11.07
CA LEU A 135 2.56 17.42 -12.13
C LEU A 135 3.08 16.94 -13.48
N ASP A 136 2.23 16.91 -14.50
CA ASP A 136 2.68 16.68 -15.86
C ASP A 136 3.40 17.92 -16.45
N CYS A 137 3.87 17.79 -17.70
CA CYS A 137 4.79 18.77 -18.29
C CYS A 137 4.14 20.12 -18.61
N ASP A 138 2.85 20.15 -18.90
CA ASP A 138 2.04 21.35 -19.13
C ASP A 138 1.12 21.71 -17.95
N ARG A 139 1.24 20.95 -16.85
CA ARG A 139 0.67 21.22 -15.52
C ARG A 139 -0.86 21.26 -15.50
N ASP A 140 -1.54 20.48 -16.34
CA ASP A 140 -3.00 20.31 -16.29
C ASP A 140 -3.47 18.93 -15.81
N SER A 141 -2.52 18.05 -15.47
CA SER A 141 -2.77 16.76 -14.82
C SER A 141 -1.87 16.53 -13.62
N ILE A 142 -2.43 15.87 -12.60
CA ILE A 142 -1.80 15.63 -11.31
C ILE A 142 -1.80 14.12 -11.02
N ILE A 143 -0.67 13.57 -10.58
CA ILE A 143 -0.60 12.23 -10.01
C ILE A 143 -0.46 12.33 -8.50
N TYR A 144 -1.39 11.70 -7.78
CA TYR A 144 -1.27 11.37 -6.37
C TYR A 144 -0.66 9.98 -6.24
N LEU A 145 0.64 9.92 -5.97
CA LEU A 145 1.33 8.66 -5.72
C LEU A 145 1.17 8.28 -4.24
N GLY A 146 0.46 7.20 -3.95
CA GLY A 146 0.08 6.88 -2.58
C GLY A 146 -0.24 5.42 -2.30
N LYS A 147 -0.34 5.08 -1.02
CA LYS A 147 -0.71 3.74 -0.54
C LYS A 147 -2.21 3.68 -0.22
N PRO A 148 -2.99 2.80 -0.88
CA PRO A 148 -4.39 2.59 -0.52
C PRO A 148 -4.51 1.80 0.80
N ASP A 149 -5.57 2.09 1.56
CA ASP A 149 -5.94 1.43 2.83
C ASP A 149 -7.16 0.53 2.58
N GLY A 150 -6.96 -0.58 1.87
CA GLY A 150 -8.05 -1.44 1.37
C GLY A 150 -8.54 -1.05 -0.03
N PRO A 151 -9.66 -1.63 -0.51
CA PRO A 151 -10.07 -1.50 -1.91
C PRO A 151 -10.45 -0.06 -2.25
N THR A 152 -9.93 0.43 -3.38
CA THR A 152 -10.23 1.78 -3.85
C THR A 152 -11.66 1.89 -4.37
N CYS A 153 -12.11 0.88 -5.12
CA CYS A 153 -13.42 0.89 -5.76
C CYS A 153 -14.52 0.51 -4.77
N HIS A 154 -15.71 1.11 -4.94
CA HIS A 154 -16.88 0.77 -4.13
C HIS A 154 -17.40 -0.66 -4.39
N THR A 155 -16.96 -1.31 -5.47
CA THR A 155 -17.29 -2.71 -5.78
C THR A 155 -16.48 -3.71 -4.94
N GLY A 156 -15.48 -3.23 -4.21
CA GLY A 156 -14.49 -4.07 -3.53
C GLY A 156 -13.25 -4.35 -4.38
N SER A 157 -13.20 -3.89 -5.63
CA SER A 157 -11.98 -3.98 -6.46
C SER A 157 -10.90 -3.01 -5.99
N GLU A 158 -9.64 -3.39 -6.15
CA GLU A 158 -8.47 -2.56 -5.84
C GLU A 158 -8.40 -1.28 -6.67
N THR A 159 -8.87 -1.34 -7.92
CA THR A 159 -8.87 -0.26 -8.89
C THR A 159 -10.25 -0.08 -9.51
N CYS A 160 -10.57 1.12 -9.98
CA CYS A 160 -11.73 1.38 -10.83
C CYS A 160 -11.56 0.84 -12.26
N TYR A 161 -10.35 0.45 -12.68
CA TYR A 161 -10.01 0.01 -14.04
C TYR A 161 -9.94 -1.52 -14.15
N TYR A 162 -11.08 -2.19 -13.94
CA TYR A 162 -11.20 -3.65 -13.91
C TYR A 162 -11.91 -4.27 -15.13
N VAL A 163 -12.20 -3.46 -16.16
CA VAL A 163 -12.85 -3.91 -17.40
C VAL A 163 -11.93 -3.67 -18.60
N SER A 164 -11.57 -4.75 -19.28
CA SER A 164 -10.77 -4.71 -20.52
C SER A 164 -11.67 -4.52 -21.73
N VAL A 165 -11.41 -3.47 -22.52
CA VAL A 165 -12.11 -3.22 -23.79
C VAL A 165 -11.86 -4.37 -24.78
N ASN A 166 -10.65 -4.92 -24.81
CA ASN A 166 -10.32 -6.03 -25.71
C ASN A 166 -11.09 -7.32 -25.35
N ASP A 167 -11.31 -7.57 -24.07
CA ASP A 167 -12.07 -8.75 -23.62
C ASP A 167 -13.55 -8.58 -23.97
N TYR A 168 -14.08 -7.37 -23.76
CA TYR A 168 -15.44 -7.00 -24.16
C TYR A 168 -15.68 -7.20 -25.66
N LEU A 169 -14.76 -6.73 -26.51
CA LEU A 169 -14.87 -6.84 -27.96
C LEU A 169 -14.76 -8.29 -28.47
N LYS A 170 -14.10 -9.19 -27.74
CA LYS A 170 -13.94 -10.60 -28.13
C LYS A 170 -15.17 -11.46 -27.81
N GLY A 171 -16.21 -10.89 -27.20
CA GLY A 171 -17.43 -11.62 -26.83
C GLY A 171 -17.19 -12.77 -25.84
N SER A 172 -16.01 -12.80 -25.20
CA SER A 172 -15.75 -13.70 -24.08
C SER A 172 -16.60 -13.23 -22.90
N GLU A 173 -17.12 -14.15 -22.08
CA GLU A 173 -17.65 -13.77 -20.77
C GLU A 173 -16.59 -12.88 -20.10
N VAL A 174 -16.93 -11.61 -19.87
CA VAL A 174 -16.02 -10.64 -19.25
C VAL A 174 -15.69 -11.21 -17.88
N LYS A 175 -14.51 -11.79 -17.73
CA LYS A 175 -14.01 -12.14 -16.41
C LYS A 175 -13.84 -10.83 -15.67
N GLU A 176 -14.64 -10.59 -14.65
CA GLU A 176 -14.68 -9.36 -13.83
C GLU A 176 -13.36 -9.07 -13.06
N ASN A 177 -12.25 -9.69 -13.45
CA ASN A 177 -10.98 -9.65 -12.74
C ASN A 177 -9.76 -9.43 -13.65
N THR A 178 -9.95 -8.99 -14.90
CA THR A 178 -8.83 -8.50 -15.73
C THR A 178 -8.45 -7.09 -15.24
N LEU A 179 -7.71 -7.03 -14.13
CA LEU A 179 -7.16 -5.79 -13.59
C LEU A 179 -6.05 -5.26 -14.49
N ALA A 180 -5.93 -3.93 -14.60
CA ALA A 180 -4.81 -3.26 -15.27
C ALA A 180 -3.51 -3.37 -14.45
N LEU A 181 -2.99 -4.60 -14.31
CA LEU A 181 -1.82 -4.94 -13.51
C LEU A 181 -0.53 -4.80 -14.32
N THR A 182 0.56 -4.54 -13.60
CA THR A 182 1.91 -4.66 -14.14
C THR A 182 2.32 -6.13 -14.27
N THR A 183 3.33 -6.42 -15.09
CA THR A 183 3.74 -7.79 -15.45
C THR A 183 3.97 -8.71 -14.24
N LEU A 184 4.61 -8.21 -13.18
CA LEU A 184 4.90 -9.01 -11.98
C LEU A 184 3.62 -9.32 -11.17
N TYR A 185 2.68 -8.38 -11.08
CA TYR A 185 1.39 -8.61 -10.43
C TYR A 185 0.49 -9.54 -11.25
N SER A 186 0.54 -9.45 -12.59
CA SER A 186 -0.12 -10.44 -13.47
C SER A 186 0.46 -11.84 -13.27
N LEU A 187 1.79 -11.94 -13.08
CA LEU A 187 2.45 -13.21 -12.76
C LEU A 187 2.02 -13.74 -11.40
N GLU A 188 1.97 -12.92 -10.35
CA GLU A 188 1.48 -13.29 -9.02
C GLU A 188 0.04 -13.84 -9.06
N SER A 189 -0.84 -13.15 -9.77
CA SER A 189 -2.23 -13.57 -9.98
C SER A 189 -2.30 -14.92 -10.70
N THR A 190 -1.49 -15.12 -11.75
CA THR A 190 -1.40 -16.39 -12.48
C THR A 190 -0.90 -17.54 -11.59
N ILE A 191 0.12 -17.30 -10.77
CA ILE A 191 0.65 -18.30 -9.83
C ILE A 191 -0.41 -18.64 -8.77
N SER A 192 -1.11 -17.63 -8.24
CA SER A 192 -2.18 -17.81 -7.27
C SER A 192 -3.33 -18.65 -7.83
N GLN A 193 -3.75 -18.38 -9.07
CA GLN A 193 -4.76 -19.19 -9.75
C GLN A 193 -4.30 -20.65 -9.90
N ARG A 194 -3.04 -20.88 -10.31
CA ARG A 194 -2.51 -22.26 -10.45
C ARG A 194 -2.45 -23.00 -9.11
N GLN A 195 -2.31 -22.29 -8.00
CA GLN A 195 -2.33 -22.87 -6.66
C GLN A 195 -3.74 -23.31 -6.25
N THR A 196 -4.79 -22.54 -6.54
CA THR A 196 -6.17 -22.94 -6.20
C THR A 196 -6.61 -24.17 -7.00
N GLU A 197 -6.09 -24.33 -8.22
CA GLU A 197 -6.30 -25.50 -9.06
C GLU A 197 -5.49 -26.75 -8.65
N LEU A 198 -4.73 -26.72 -7.54
CA LEU A 198 -3.99 -27.89 -7.05
C LEU A 198 -4.91 -29.01 -6.55
N GLY A 199 -6.10 -28.68 -6.06
CA GLY A 199 -7.10 -29.66 -5.59
C GLY A 199 -7.89 -30.35 -6.71
N ALA A 200 -7.82 -29.82 -7.94
CA ALA A 200 -8.62 -30.27 -9.09
C ALA A 200 -7.79 -31.09 -10.09
N ILE A 201 -6.84 -31.92 -9.62
CA ILE A 201 -6.07 -32.81 -10.50
C ILE A 201 -6.97 -33.97 -10.93
N GLU A 202 -7.82 -33.73 -11.92
CA GLU A 202 -8.45 -34.78 -12.70
C GLU A 202 -7.49 -35.20 -13.83
N ASN A 203 -6.84 -36.34 -13.67
CA ASN A 203 -6.21 -37.14 -14.73
C ASN A 203 -5.21 -36.45 -15.69
N GLY A 204 -4.16 -35.81 -15.16
CA GLY A 204 -3.07 -35.27 -16.01
C GLY A 204 -1.74 -34.96 -15.29
N LYS A 205 -0.65 -34.77 -16.06
CA LYS A 205 0.65 -34.30 -15.53
C LYS A 205 0.50 -32.87 -15.00
N PRO A 206 0.97 -32.55 -13.78
CA PRO A 206 0.87 -31.20 -13.23
C PRO A 206 1.63 -30.20 -14.10
N SER A 207 1.11 -28.97 -14.24
CA SER A 207 1.84 -27.89 -14.90
C SER A 207 3.16 -27.59 -14.18
N TRP A 208 4.13 -26.99 -14.87
CA TRP A 208 5.45 -26.68 -14.29
C TRP A 208 5.35 -25.93 -12.95
N THR A 209 4.49 -24.90 -12.88
CA THR A 209 4.24 -24.17 -11.63
C THR A 209 3.63 -25.06 -10.54
N LYS A 210 2.68 -25.96 -10.88
CA LYS A 210 2.11 -26.90 -9.89
C LYS A 210 3.19 -27.83 -9.34
N ARG A 211 4.09 -28.33 -10.19
CA ARG A 211 5.24 -29.16 -9.76
C ARG A 211 6.14 -28.40 -8.79
N LEU A 212 6.48 -27.15 -9.10
CA LEU A 212 7.29 -26.29 -8.22
C LEU A 212 6.60 -25.97 -6.89
N LEU A 213 5.28 -25.75 -6.89
CA LEU A 213 4.50 -25.49 -5.68
C LEU A 213 4.44 -26.71 -4.74
N LEU A 214 4.50 -27.93 -5.29
CA LEU A 214 4.45 -29.18 -4.54
C LEU A 214 5.82 -29.65 -4.05
N ASP A 215 6.90 -29.36 -4.78
CA ASP A 215 8.25 -29.82 -4.45
C ASP A 215 9.16 -28.64 -4.05
N GLN A 216 9.28 -28.44 -2.74
CA GLN A 216 10.11 -27.39 -2.15
C GLN A 216 11.61 -27.58 -2.45
N LYS A 217 12.09 -28.83 -2.56
CA LYS A 217 13.50 -29.10 -2.83
C LYS A 217 13.85 -28.72 -4.26
N LEU A 218 12.99 -29.12 -5.21
CA LEU A 218 13.11 -28.73 -6.61
C LEU A 218 13.05 -27.21 -6.76
N LEU A 219 12.10 -26.53 -6.10
CA LEU A 219 11.98 -25.08 -6.16
C LEU A 219 13.25 -24.38 -5.67
N CYS A 220 13.77 -24.77 -4.50
CA CYS A 220 15.03 -24.21 -3.97
C CYS A 220 16.22 -24.50 -4.89
N SER A 221 16.26 -25.68 -5.51
CA SER A 221 17.30 -26.04 -6.48
C SER A 221 17.27 -25.13 -7.69
N LYS A 222 16.09 -24.92 -8.30
CA LYS A 222 15.95 -24.05 -9.47
C LYS A 222 16.32 -22.61 -9.14
N ILE A 223 15.88 -22.05 -8.01
CA ILE A 223 16.27 -20.68 -7.62
C ILE A 223 17.79 -20.51 -7.57
N ARG A 224 18.52 -21.48 -7.01
CA ARG A 224 19.99 -21.42 -6.94
C ARG A 224 20.64 -21.57 -8.31
N GLU A 225 20.11 -22.47 -9.15
CA GLU A 225 20.54 -22.68 -10.53
C GLU A 225 20.38 -21.40 -11.35
N GLU A 226 19.20 -20.79 -11.40
CA GLU A 226 18.96 -19.58 -12.20
C GLU A 226 19.78 -18.38 -11.68
N ALA A 227 20.02 -18.31 -10.36
CA ALA A 227 20.88 -17.27 -9.78
C ALA A 227 22.35 -17.45 -10.18
N ASP A 228 22.85 -18.69 -10.23
CA ASP A 228 24.18 -19.02 -10.75
C ASP A 228 24.27 -18.69 -12.25
N GLU A 229 23.27 -19.08 -13.05
CA GLU A 229 23.23 -18.77 -14.47
C GLU A 229 23.23 -17.26 -14.74
N LEU A 230 22.48 -16.48 -13.96
CA LEU A 230 22.50 -15.03 -14.03
C LEU A 230 23.89 -14.46 -13.75
N CYS A 231 24.58 -14.92 -12.69
CA CYS A 231 25.94 -14.52 -12.39
C CYS A 231 26.91 -14.86 -13.53
N ARG A 232 26.78 -16.06 -14.11
CA ARG A 232 27.61 -16.53 -15.23
C ARG A 232 27.41 -15.73 -16.50
N THR A 233 26.24 -15.10 -16.69
CA THR A 233 26.07 -14.18 -17.82
C THR A 233 27.06 -13.02 -17.77
N LEU A 234 27.43 -12.56 -16.57
CA LEU A 234 28.45 -11.54 -16.38
C LEU A 234 29.87 -12.12 -16.53
N GLU A 235 30.15 -13.23 -15.84
CA GLU A 235 31.48 -13.86 -15.84
C GLU A 235 31.94 -14.31 -17.23
N GLU A 236 31.00 -14.83 -18.02
CA GLU A 236 31.27 -15.33 -19.37
C GLU A 236 31.01 -14.29 -20.47
N ASN A 237 30.79 -13.01 -20.09
CA ASN A 237 30.50 -11.90 -21.01
C ASN A 237 29.38 -12.23 -22.02
N LYS A 238 28.27 -12.82 -21.54
CA LYS A 238 27.10 -13.10 -22.38
C LYS A 238 26.38 -11.81 -22.74
N ASN A 239 25.54 -11.90 -23.78
CA ASN A 239 24.78 -10.74 -24.25
C ASN A 239 23.65 -10.35 -23.27
N LYS A 240 23.15 -9.11 -23.44
CA LYS A 240 22.04 -8.54 -22.67
C LYS A 240 20.78 -9.41 -22.67
N SER A 241 20.49 -10.10 -23.78
CA SER A 241 19.28 -10.92 -23.90
C SER A 241 19.34 -12.14 -22.97
N ARG A 242 20.49 -12.81 -22.89
CA ARG A 242 20.69 -13.94 -21.97
C ARG A 242 20.59 -13.50 -20.51
N ALA A 243 21.24 -12.38 -20.15
CA ALA A 243 21.14 -11.84 -18.79
C ALA A 243 19.68 -11.50 -18.40
N ALA A 244 18.89 -10.95 -19.34
CA ALA A 244 17.48 -10.67 -19.10
C ALA A 244 16.64 -11.95 -18.92
N ALA A 245 16.94 -13.02 -19.67
CA ALA A 245 16.26 -14.31 -19.53
C ALA A 245 16.53 -14.94 -18.16
N GLU A 246 17.80 -15.02 -17.74
CA GLU A 246 18.16 -15.60 -16.43
C GLU A 246 17.56 -14.77 -15.27
N ALA A 247 17.59 -13.45 -15.38
CA ALA A 247 16.95 -12.58 -14.39
C ALA A 247 15.43 -12.82 -14.32
N ALA A 248 14.77 -13.02 -15.47
CA ALA A 248 13.35 -13.34 -15.49
C ALA A 248 13.06 -14.70 -14.84
N ASP A 249 13.91 -15.70 -15.05
CA ASP A 249 13.77 -17.02 -14.43
C ASP A 249 14.02 -16.98 -12.91
N VAL A 250 15.00 -16.20 -12.44
CA VAL A 250 15.20 -15.92 -11.01
C VAL A 250 13.95 -15.28 -10.41
N LEU A 251 13.42 -14.24 -11.05
CA LEU A 251 12.21 -13.54 -10.56
C LEU A 251 11.01 -14.49 -10.55
N PHE A 252 10.81 -15.28 -11.59
CA PHE A 252 9.72 -16.25 -11.67
C PHE A 252 9.75 -17.25 -10.51
N HIS A 253 10.90 -17.91 -10.29
CA HIS A 253 11.02 -18.91 -9.23
C HIS A 253 10.92 -18.26 -7.84
N CYS A 254 11.46 -17.06 -7.64
CA CYS A 254 11.25 -16.28 -6.41
C CYS A 254 9.76 -16.04 -6.15
N MET A 255 9.00 -15.62 -7.17
CA MET A 255 7.55 -15.38 -7.04
C MET A 255 6.77 -16.66 -6.66
N VAL A 256 7.17 -17.82 -7.18
CA VAL A 256 6.58 -19.11 -6.78
C VAL A 256 6.91 -19.44 -5.32
N LEU A 257 8.13 -19.14 -4.86
CA LEU A 257 8.53 -19.31 -3.46
C LEU A 257 7.74 -18.38 -2.53
N LEU A 258 7.60 -17.11 -2.89
CA LEU A 258 6.80 -16.14 -2.12
C LEU A 258 5.37 -16.66 -1.95
N LYS A 259 4.75 -17.16 -3.02
CA LYS A 259 3.41 -17.75 -2.92
C LYS A 259 3.37 -18.98 -2.00
N ASN A 260 4.39 -19.85 -2.04
CA ASN A 260 4.48 -20.99 -1.13
C ASN A 260 4.59 -20.57 0.35
N LYS A 261 5.17 -19.38 0.61
CA LYS A 261 5.31 -18.77 1.93
C LYS A 261 4.17 -17.85 2.33
N ASP A 262 3.16 -17.70 1.47
CA ASP A 262 2.05 -16.74 1.64
C ASP A 262 2.53 -15.30 1.83
N VAL A 263 3.60 -14.93 1.11
CA VAL A 263 4.12 -13.56 1.03
C VAL A 263 3.71 -12.96 -0.31
N THR A 264 3.15 -11.75 -0.28
CA THR A 264 2.75 -11.01 -1.46
C THR A 264 3.90 -10.19 -2.03
N LEU A 265 3.84 -9.87 -3.33
CA LEU A 265 4.80 -8.96 -3.96
C LEU A 265 4.74 -7.56 -3.33
N GLU A 266 3.56 -7.09 -2.92
CA GLU A 266 3.41 -5.81 -2.21
C GLU A 266 4.27 -5.77 -0.94
N GLU A 267 4.28 -6.83 -0.13
CA GLU A 267 5.10 -6.89 1.08
C GLU A 267 6.61 -6.82 0.76
N VAL A 268 7.05 -7.46 -0.32
CA VAL A 268 8.44 -7.39 -0.78
C VAL A 268 8.81 -5.96 -1.23
N LEU A 269 7.94 -5.31 -2.00
CA LEU A 269 8.16 -3.94 -2.47
C LEU A 269 8.13 -2.94 -1.30
N GLN A 270 7.28 -3.17 -0.30
CA GLN A 270 7.28 -2.38 0.93
C GLN A 270 8.61 -2.49 1.67
N VAL A 271 9.17 -3.71 1.80
CA VAL A 271 10.51 -3.92 2.40
C VAL A 271 11.59 -3.20 1.59
N LEU A 272 11.55 -3.27 0.26
CA LEU A 272 12.51 -2.57 -0.60
C LEU A 272 12.41 -1.05 -0.44
N ARG A 273 11.20 -0.49 -0.38
CA ARG A 273 11.00 0.94 -0.16
C ARG A 273 11.58 1.41 1.16
N GLN A 274 11.36 0.65 2.24
CA GLN A 274 11.94 0.95 3.55
C GLN A 274 13.47 0.99 3.53
N ARG A 275 14.11 0.21 2.65
CA ARG A 275 15.57 0.24 2.45
C ARG A 275 16.02 1.48 1.68
N PHE A 276 15.32 1.86 0.61
CA PHE A 276 15.66 3.05 -0.18
C PHE A 276 15.51 4.36 0.61
N SER A 277 14.52 4.46 1.49
CA SER A 277 14.27 5.66 2.29
C SER A 277 15.31 5.93 3.39
N ARG A 278 16.29 5.04 3.61
CA ARG A 278 17.31 5.16 4.67
C ARG A 278 18.72 5.51 4.17
N SER A 279 18.87 5.83 2.88
CA SER A 279 20.10 6.33 2.26
C SER A 279 21.39 5.63 2.71
N ASP A 280 21.60 4.45 2.13
CA ASP A 280 22.87 3.90 1.66
C ASP A 280 22.56 2.45 1.29
N LEU A 281 22.74 2.05 0.03
CA LEU A 281 22.69 0.63 -0.39
C LEU A 281 23.91 -0.16 0.12
N SER A 282 24.40 0.19 1.31
CA SER A 282 25.46 -0.49 2.03
C SER A 282 24.89 -1.76 2.69
N PRO A 283 25.61 -2.89 2.69
CA PRO A 283 25.10 -4.22 3.07
C PRO A 283 24.82 -4.40 4.58
N VAL A 284 24.74 -3.33 5.38
CA VAL A 284 24.72 -3.39 6.85
C VAL A 284 23.34 -3.73 7.43
N LEU A 285 22.26 -3.75 6.64
CA LEU A 285 20.89 -3.97 7.18
C LEU A 285 20.15 -5.17 6.57
N LEU A 286 20.87 -6.27 6.31
CA LEU A 286 20.27 -7.56 5.91
C LEU A 286 19.86 -8.48 7.07
N PHE A 287 19.94 -8.04 8.33
CA PHE A 287 19.66 -8.91 9.48
C PHE A 287 18.33 -8.60 10.18
N PRO A 288 17.56 -9.63 10.60
CA PRO A 288 16.36 -9.46 11.42
C PRO A 288 16.69 -8.85 12.79
N PRO A 289 15.73 -8.24 13.50
CA PRO A 289 15.95 -7.39 14.68
C PRO A 289 16.52 -8.08 15.94
N HIS A 290 17.00 -9.33 15.85
CA HIS A 290 17.48 -10.11 16.99
C HIS A 290 19.01 -10.27 17.08
N PHE A 291 19.79 -9.65 16.18
CA PHE A 291 21.25 -9.67 16.28
C PHE A 291 21.80 -8.31 16.74
N ILE A 292 22.37 -8.30 17.95
CA ILE A 292 23.09 -7.15 18.52
C ILE A 292 24.52 -7.17 17.99
N LEU A 293 24.94 -6.10 17.32
CA LEU A 293 26.32 -5.92 16.87
C LEU A 293 27.15 -5.28 18.00
N PHE A 294 28.10 -6.02 18.57
CA PHE A 294 29.12 -5.43 19.44
C PHE A 294 30.32 -5.01 18.59
N CYS A 295 30.54 -3.70 18.48
CA CYS A 295 31.79 -3.13 17.95
C CYS A 295 32.80 -3.07 19.10
N LEU A 296 33.70 -4.05 19.19
CA LEU A 296 34.89 -3.93 20.04
C LEU A 296 36.01 -3.29 19.21
N THR A 297 36.54 -2.21 19.74
CA THR A 297 37.51 -1.34 19.10
C THR A 297 38.81 -2.09 18.73
N THR A 298 39.28 -1.80 17.53
CA THR A 298 40.65 -2.05 17.00
C THR A 298 41.08 -3.50 16.74
N LYS A 299 40.47 -4.13 15.72
CA LYS A 299 41.14 -4.79 14.56
C LYS A 299 40.08 -5.53 13.73
N GLN A 300 40.20 -5.47 12.40
CA GLN A 300 39.23 -5.95 11.41
C GLN A 300 39.04 -7.49 11.42
N TYR A 301 38.33 -8.04 12.39
CA TYR A 301 37.75 -9.39 12.30
C TYR A 301 36.38 -9.42 12.97
N TRP A 302 35.38 -9.92 12.24
CA TRP A 302 34.03 -10.14 12.72
C TRP A 302 33.92 -11.54 13.32
N TYR A 303 33.44 -11.64 14.57
CA TYR A 303 33.08 -12.92 15.17
C TYR A 303 31.56 -12.98 15.38
N PHE A 304 30.95 -14.11 15.00
CA PHE A 304 29.53 -14.38 15.15
C PHE A 304 29.32 -15.42 16.26
N ALA A 305 28.43 -15.13 17.22
CA ALA A 305 28.00 -16.09 18.25
C ALA A 305 26.48 -16.03 18.44
N ARG A 306 25.83 -17.18 18.65
CA ARG A 306 24.44 -17.25 19.12
C ARG A 306 24.37 -16.82 20.60
N PRO A 307 23.23 -16.29 21.09
CA PRO A 307 23.07 -15.86 22.49
C PRO A 307 23.40 -16.95 23.52
N GLU A 308 23.23 -18.22 23.14
CA GLU A 308 23.45 -19.38 24.01
C GLU A 308 24.94 -19.71 24.26
N ASN A 309 25.88 -19.09 23.52
CA ASN A 309 27.32 -19.34 23.63
C ASN A 309 28.14 -18.12 24.10
N VAL A 310 27.49 -17.08 24.63
CA VAL A 310 28.19 -15.84 25.03
C VAL A 310 29.09 -16.05 26.25
N SER A 311 28.79 -17.03 27.12
CA SER A 311 29.58 -17.33 28.32
C SER A 311 30.87 -18.13 28.07
N THR A 312 30.97 -18.86 26.95
CA THR A 312 32.16 -19.67 26.63
C THR A 312 33.27 -18.90 25.91
N CYS A 313 32.97 -17.76 25.28
CA CYS A 313 33.98 -16.95 24.59
C CYS A 313 34.72 -15.94 25.50
N LEU A 314 34.20 -15.66 26.70
CA LEU A 314 34.81 -14.72 27.66
C LEU A 314 35.79 -15.40 28.64
N GLY A 315 36.02 -16.70 28.50
CA GLY A 315 36.69 -17.54 29.49
C GLY A 315 38.12 -17.98 29.20
N THR A 316 38.89 -17.31 28.34
CA THR A 316 40.33 -17.65 28.15
C THR A 316 41.12 -16.46 27.58
N VAL A 317 41.20 -15.36 28.33
CA VAL A 317 42.30 -14.39 28.17
C VAL A 317 43.14 -14.41 29.44
N GLY A 318 43.83 -15.53 29.63
CA GLY A 318 44.90 -15.68 30.61
C GLY A 318 46.24 -15.32 29.98
N ARG A 319 47.00 -14.45 30.65
CA ARG A 319 48.37 -14.04 30.30
C ARG A 319 49.26 -15.25 29.95
N ALA A 320 49.81 -15.27 28.74
CA ALA A 320 51.13 -15.84 28.47
C ALA A 320 51.64 -15.34 27.11
N GLY A 321 52.90 -14.91 27.07
CA GLY A 321 53.58 -14.46 25.86
C GLY A 321 53.97 -15.60 24.92
N ASN A 322 54.47 -15.17 23.76
CA ASN A 322 55.12 -15.92 22.68
C ASN A 322 54.24 -16.69 21.69
N LEU A 323 54.59 -16.46 20.42
CA LEU A 323 54.21 -17.14 19.17
C LEU A 323 53.64 -18.57 19.35
N ALA A 324 52.41 -18.79 18.89
CA ALA A 324 52.01 -20.08 18.32
C ALA A 324 50.75 -19.93 17.45
N LEU A 325 50.79 -20.57 16.28
CA LEU A 325 49.73 -20.67 15.28
C LEU A 325 48.38 -21.11 15.90
N ALA A 326 47.31 -20.36 15.64
CA ALA A 326 45.96 -20.79 15.97
C ALA A 326 45.34 -21.55 14.78
N LYS A 327 45.06 -22.83 15.03
CA LYS A 327 44.35 -23.78 14.17
C LYS A 327 42.94 -23.28 13.84
N THR A 328 42.57 -23.46 12.56
CA THR A 328 41.21 -23.41 12.04
C THR A 328 40.29 -24.37 12.80
N VAL A 329 39.14 -23.89 13.27
CA VAL A 329 38.02 -24.73 13.69
C VAL A 329 36.80 -24.30 12.89
N PHE A 330 36.34 -25.18 12.00
CA PHE A 330 35.02 -25.12 11.40
C PHE A 330 33.99 -25.62 12.43
N CYS A 331 32.87 -24.92 12.58
CA CYS A 331 31.66 -25.47 13.17
C CYS A 331 30.45 -25.13 12.28
N PHE A 332 29.63 -26.15 12.04
CA PHE A 332 28.45 -26.22 11.17
C PHE A 332 27.32 -25.23 11.52
#